data_AF-A0AA35YRU7-F1
#
_entry.id   AF-A0AA35YRU7-F1
#
_cell.length_a   1.000
_cell.length_b   1.000
_cell.length_c   1.000
_cell.angle_alpha   90.00
_cell.angle_beta   90.00
_cell.angle_gamma   90.00
#
_symmetry.space_group_name_H-M   'P 1'
#
loop_
_entity.id
_entity.type
_entity.pdbx_description
1 polymer ?
#
loop_
_entity_poly.entity_id
_entity_poly.type
_entity_poly.pdbx_seq_one_letter_code
_entity_poly.pdbx_strand_id
1 'polypeptide(L)'
;MIEVMAMSANAKSCPCFGLFLEGKCSLKMKKNQVGMRKHKNSRKIRKTIVNELGGQYEEVFNDVKLELRNCFTAKAVRTVLYQLYEMNPPQYIWLHNFIAENDPADGKRFLRILAKEYQDLAERVMITRLHLYGKWIKQCDHGEIYKEISDENLELMRERLLETIVWPAADEKTTD
;
A
#
# COMPACT_ATOMS: atom_id res chain seq x y z
N MET A 1 2.26 49.41 11.86
CA MET A 1 3.52 48.64 12.00
C MET A 1 3.33 47.70 13.18
N ILE A 2 2.79 46.52 12.95
CA ILE A 2 2.66 45.44 13.94
C ILE A 2 3.10 44.18 13.22
N GLU A 3 4.22 43.63 13.67
CA GLU A 3 4.82 42.38 13.21
C GLU A 3 3.90 41.20 13.50
N VAL A 4 3.66 40.40 12.47
CA VAL A 4 3.04 39.08 12.54
C VAL A 4 4.12 38.08 12.94
N MET A 5 4.03 37.56 14.17
CA MET A 5 4.81 36.40 14.60
C MET A 5 4.35 35.16 13.82
N ALA A 6 5.23 34.68 12.95
CA ALA A 6 5.12 33.41 12.26
C ALA A 6 5.29 32.25 13.25
N MET A 7 4.29 31.39 13.37
CA MET A 7 4.43 30.09 14.02
C MET A 7 5.04 29.11 13.01
N SER A 8 6.36 28.96 13.07
CA SER A 8 7.10 27.86 12.46
C SER A 8 6.88 26.59 13.29
N ALA A 9 6.16 25.61 12.76
CA ALA A 9 6.02 24.29 13.37
C ALA A 9 6.98 23.31 12.68
N ASN A 10 8.08 23.05 13.39
CA ASN A 10 9.11 22.07 13.08
C ASN A 10 8.54 20.64 13.19
N ALA A 11 8.35 19.97 12.04
CA ALA A 11 7.86 18.60 11.97
C ALA A 11 8.98 17.60 12.26
N LYS A 12 9.35 17.43 13.54
CA LYS A 12 10.17 16.31 14.00
C LYS A 12 9.60 15.74 15.31
N SER A 13 9.35 14.44 15.27
CA SER A 13 9.00 13.50 16.34
C SER A 13 7.68 13.71 17.10
N CYS A 14 6.61 13.05 16.62
CA CYS A 14 5.61 12.44 17.50
C CYS A 14 5.76 10.91 17.42
N PRO A 15 6.20 10.23 18.49
CA PRO A 15 6.49 8.80 18.50
C PRO A 15 5.27 7.98 18.91
N CYS A 16 4.26 7.87 18.02
CA CYS A 16 3.17 6.89 18.19
C CYS A 16 2.72 6.26 16.86
N PHE A 17 3.47 6.48 15.76
CA PHE A 17 3.13 6.00 14.42
C PHE A 17 3.50 4.53 14.16
N GLY A 18 3.94 3.80 15.19
CA GLY A 18 4.37 2.41 15.09
C GLY A 18 3.43 1.48 15.84
N LEU A 19 3.10 0.36 15.18
CA LEU A 19 2.45 -0.85 15.71
C LEU A 19 0.91 -0.87 15.63
N PHE A 20 0.38 -1.23 14.46
CA PHE A 20 -0.46 -2.43 14.29
C PHE A 20 -0.71 -2.68 12.79
N LEU A 21 0.15 -3.55 12.22
CA LEU A 21 -0.03 -4.45 11.06
C LEU A 21 -0.61 -3.84 9.77
N GLU A 22 0.19 -3.71 8.71
CA GLU A 22 0.35 -4.79 7.71
C GLU A 22 -0.92 -5.61 7.46
N GLY A 23 -1.98 -4.93 7.03
CA GLY A 23 -3.06 -5.57 6.30
C GLY A 23 -2.56 -5.89 4.90
N LYS A 24 -1.94 -7.06 4.72
CA LYS A 24 -1.81 -7.67 3.40
C LYS A 24 -3.20 -7.78 2.81
N CYS A 25 -3.58 -6.91 1.88
CA CYS A 25 -4.70 -7.17 0.97
C CYS A 25 -4.35 -8.46 0.22
N SER A 26 -4.85 -9.58 0.74
CA SER A 26 -4.61 -10.91 0.18
C SER A 26 -5.40 -11.01 -1.13
N LEU A 27 -4.77 -10.62 -2.23
CA LEU A 27 -5.21 -10.97 -3.58
C LEU A 27 -5.08 -12.48 -3.75
N LYS A 28 -6.18 -13.22 -3.52
CA LYS A 28 -6.27 -14.64 -3.88
C LYS A 28 -6.27 -14.76 -5.41
N MET A 29 -5.10 -14.99 -5.98
CA MET A 29 -4.92 -15.34 -7.39
C MET A 29 -5.49 -16.74 -7.67
N LYS A 30 -6.49 -16.84 -8.56
CA LYS A 30 -7.00 -18.12 -9.09
C LYS A 30 -5.97 -18.71 -10.06
N LYS A 31 -5.48 -19.92 -9.79
CA LYS A 31 -4.58 -20.67 -10.67
C LYS A 31 -5.37 -21.27 -11.84
N ASN A 32 -5.18 -20.75 -13.06
CA ASN A 32 -5.56 -21.47 -14.28
C ASN A 32 -4.37 -22.34 -14.73
N GLN A 33 -4.57 -23.66 -14.74
CA GLN A 33 -3.63 -24.61 -15.34
C GLN A 33 -3.77 -24.57 -16.86
N VAL A 34 -2.69 -24.21 -17.57
CA VAL A 34 -2.58 -24.41 -19.02
C VAL A 34 -1.37 -25.30 -19.28
N GLY A 35 -1.61 -26.40 -19.99
CA GLY A 35 -0.71 -27.53 -20.15
C GLY A 35 0.56 -27.24 -20.94
N MET A 36 1.62 -27.94 -20.56
CA MET A 36 2.92 -27.93 -21.22
C MET A 36 2.87 -28.63 -22.59
N ARG A 37 3.44 -28.00 -23.62
CA ARG A 37 3.99 -28.70 -24.78
C ARG A 37 5.40 -28.20 -25.08
N LYS A 38 6.33 -29.16 -25.17
CA LYS A 38 7.77 -28.99 -25.39
C LYS A 38 8.06 -28.61 -26.85
N HIS A 39 9.05 -27.75 -27.08
CA HIS A 39 9.98 -27.89 -28.21
C HIS A 39 11.34 -27.25 -27.95
N LYS A 40 12.41 -28.03 -28.20
CA LYS A 40 13.81 -27.63 -28.16
C LYS A 40 14.17 -26.91 -29.47
N ASN A 41 14.87 -25.77 -29.40
CA ASN A 41 15.97 -25.50 -30.31
C ASN A 41 16.86 -24.35 -29.82
N SER A 42 18.15 -24.63 -29.61
CA SER A 42 19.15 -23.63 -29.24
C SER A 42 19.53 -22.79 -30.46
N ARG A 43 19.22 -21.50 -30.43
CA ARG A 43 19.81 -20.51 -31.36
C ARG A 43 20.36 -19.34 -30.54
N LYS A 44 21.61 -18.99 -30.82
CA LYS A 44 22.39 -17.88 -30.26
C LYS A 44 21.52 -16.62 -30.11
N ILE A 45 21.23 -16.23 -28.87
CA ILE A 45 20.46 -15.02 -28.55
C ILE A 45 21.43 -13.83 -28.60
N ARG A 46 21.37 -13.02 -29.67
CA ARG A 46 21.74 -11.60 -29.56
C ARG A 46 20.70 -10.97 -28.63
N LYS A 47 21.13 -10.49 -27.47
CA LYS A 47 20.26 -9.79 -26.51
C LYS A 47 19.93 -8.41 -27.06
N THR A 48 18.96 -8.32 -27.98
CA THR A 48 18.26 -7.07 -28.24
C THR A 48 17.44 -6.77 -26.98
N ILE A 49 17.76 -5.68 -26.29
CA ILE A 49 16.88 -5.14 -25.25
C ILE A 49 15.62 -4.70 -25.98
N VAL A 50 14.56 -5.50 -25.90
CA VAL A 50 13.25 -5.17 -26.44
C VAL A 50 12.62 -4.22 -25.43
N ASN A 51 12.48 -2.93 -25.78
CA ASN A 51 11.85 -1.91 -24.94
C ASN A 51 10.33 -2.12 -24.74
N GLU A 52 9.74 -3.14 -25.37
CA GLU A 52 8.31 -3.42 -25.31
C GLU A 52 8.06 -4.85 -24.80
N LEU A 53 8.30 -5.06 -23.50
CA LEU A 53 7.81 -6.24 -22.78
C LEU A 53 6.39 -6.04 -22.21
N GLY A 54 5.83 -4.83 -22.36
CA GLY A 54 4.45 -4.54 -22.01
C GLY A 54 3.54 -4.98 -23.14
N GLY A 55 2.84 -6.10 -22.97
CA GLY A 55 1.74 -6.48 -23.85
C GLY A 55 0.70 -5.35 -23.95
N GLN A 56 -0.14 -5.43 -24.98
CA GLN A 56 -1.22 -4.46 -25.18
C GLN A 56 -2.39 -4.80 -24.25
N TYR A 57 -2.31 -4.30 -23.01
CA TYR A 57 -3.37 -4.47 -22.03
C TYR A 57 -4.34 -3.29 -22.17
N GLU A 58 -5.58 -3.57 -22.57
CA GLU A 58 -6.71 -2.65 -22.34
C GLU A 58 -6.96 -2.64 -20.83
N GLU A 59 -6.19 -1.84 -20.08
CA GLU A 59 -6.26 -1.84 -18.62
C GLU A 59 -7.39 -0.95 -18.10
N VAL A 60 -8.33 -1.59 -17.41
CA VAL A 60 -9.38 -0.90 -16.67
C VAL A 60 -9.07 -0.98 -15.17
N PHE A 61 -8.53 0.09 -14.59
CA PHE A 61 -8.12 0.20 -13.18
C PHE A 61 -9.28 0.32 -12.17
N ASN A 62 -10.41 -0.34 -12.42
CA ASN A 62 -11.60 -0.27 -11.56
C ASN A 62 -11.37 -0.97 -10.21
N ASP A 63 -10.60 -2.04 -10.21
CA ASP A 63 -10.11 -2.74 -9.03
C ASP A 63 -9.19 -1.84 -8.19
N VAL A 64 -8.23 -1.15 -8.81
CA VAL A 64 -7.34 -0.19 -8.12
C VAL A 64 -8.16 0.95 -7.51
N LYS A 65 -9.15 1.48 -8.24
CA LYS A 65 -10.07 2.51 -7.70
C LYS A 65 -10.89 2.00 -6.52
N LEU A 66 -11.33 0.74 -6.57
CA LEU A 66 -12.06 0.10 -5.47
C LEU A 66 -11.17 -0.03 -4.24
N GLU A 67 -9.94 -0.56 -4.41
CA GLU A 67 -9.00 -0.73 -3.31
C GLU A 67 -8.57 0.60 -2.71
N LEU A 68 -8.30 1.61 -3.53
CA LEU A 68 -8.00 2.96 -3.05
C LEU A 68 -9.15 3.49 -2.17
N ARG A 69 -10.38 3.35 -2.64
CA ARG A 69 -11.57 3.77 -1.90
C ARG A 69 -11.72 2.99 -0.58
N ASN A 70 -11.47 1.68 -0.58
CA ASN A 70 -11.55 0.84 0.62
C ASN A 70 -10.45 1.19 1.63
N CYS A 71 -9.22 1.39 1.17
CA CYS A 71 -8.09 1.86 1.98
C CYS A 71 -8.42 3.16 2.72
N PHE A 72 -9.01 4.15 2.05
CA PHE A 72 -9.46 5.38 2.72
C PHE A 72 -10.59 5.17 3.73
N THR A 73 -11.42 4.14 3.55
CA THR A 73 -12.44 3.77 4.56
C THR A 73 -11.74 3.28 5.82
N ALA A 74 -10.82 2.32 5.69
CA ALA A 74 -10.07 1.78 6.82
C ALA A 74 -9.24 2.87 7.53
N LYS A 75 -8.57 3.74 6.75
CA LYS A 75 -7.82 4.88 7.29
C LYS A 75 -8.71 5.85 8.07
N ALA A 76 -9.89 6.18 7.54
CA ALA A 76 -10.85 7.05 8.21
C ALA A 76 -11.39 6.45 9.50
N VAL A 77 -11.74 5.16 9.51
CA VAL A 77 -12.17 4.44 10.70
C VAL A 77 -11.09 4.50 11.78
N ARG A 78 -9.82 4.29 11.42
CA ARG A 78 -8.69 4.41 12.35
C ARG A 78 -8.53 5.83 12.91
N THR A 79 -8.71 6.86 12.06
CA THR A 79 -8.68 8.26 12.50
C THR A 79 -9.83 8.57 13.47
N VAL A 80 -11.04 8.09 13.19
CA VAL A 80 -12.20 8.28 14.07
C VAL A 80 -12.00 7.55 15.40
N LEU A 81 -11.49 6.31 15.39
CA LEU A 81 -11.11 5.59 16.62
C LEU A 81 -10.15 6.40 17.49
N TYR A 82 -9.09 6.96 16.90
CA TYR A 82 -8.13 7.78 17.63
C TYR A 82 -8.79 9.01 18.26
N GLN A 83 -9.66 9.70 17.52
CA GLN A 83 -10.41 10.84 18.04
C GLN A 83 -11.38 10.45 19.17
N LEU A 84 -12.02 9.28 19.08
CA LEU A 84 -12.95 8.80 20.10
C LEU A 84 -12.22 8.36 21.37
N TYR A 85 -10.99 7.84 21.25
CA TYR A 85 -10.18 7.47 22.41
C TYR A 85 -9.97 8.68 23.35
N GLU A 86 -9.70 9.86 22.79
CA GLU A 86 -9.48 11.08 23.57
C GLU A 86 -10.79 11.77 24.00
N MET A 87 -11.83 11.73 23.15
CA MET A 87 -13.04 12.55 23.35
C MET A 87 -14.22 11.79 23.95
N ASN A 88 -14.38 10.50 23.63
CA ASN A 88 -15.56 9.71 23.98
C ASN A 88 -15.22 8.21 24.14
N PRO A 89 -14.62 7.80 25.29
CA PRO A 89 -14.20 6.43 25.52
C PRO A 89 -15.28 5.34 25.33
N PRO A 90 -16.56 5.55 25.68
CA PRO A 90 -17.60 4.53 25.44
C PRO A 90 -17.82 4.22 23.96
N GLN A 91 -17.86 5.25 23.11
CA GLN A 91 -18.01 5.07 21.65
C GLN A 91 -16.76 4.44 21.04
N TYR A 92 -15.58 4.74 21.58
CA TYR A 92 -14.34 4.07 21.17
C TYR A 92 -14.43 2.55 21.40
N ILE A 93 -14.81 2.12 22.61
CA ILE A 93 -14.92 0.69 22.95
C ILE A 93 -15.92 0.01 22.01
N TRP A 94 -17.08 0.63 21.80
CA TRP A 94 -18.10 0.10 20.91
C TRP A 94 -17.58 -0.05 19.47
N LEU A 95 -16.99 1.00 18.90
CA LEU A 95 -16.48 0.96 17.54
C LEU A 95 -15.33 -0.02 17.38
N HIS A 96 -14.45 -0.12 18.38
CA HIS A 96 -13.34 -1.08 18.40
C HIS A 96 -13.86 -2.52 18.31
N ASN A 97 -14.87 -2.87 19.12
CA ASN A 97 -15.48 -4.20 19.09
C ASN A 97 -16.23 -4.44 17.78
N PHE A 98 -16.95 -3.44 17.27
CA PHE A 98 -17.65 -3.51 15.99
C PHE A 98 -16.70 -3.85 14.83
N ILE A 99 -15.51 -3.25 14.79
CA ILE A 99 -14.50 -3.51 13.74
C ILE A 99 -13.93 -4.93 13.83
N ALA A 100 -13.83 -5.51 15.03
CA ALA A 100 -13.37 -6.88 15.20
C ALA A 100 -14.35 -7.89 14.55
N GLU A 101 -15.64 -7.56 14.51
CA GLU A 101 -16.69 -8.38 13.90
C GLU A 101 -16.96 -8.00 12.43
N ASN A 102 -16.69 -6.75 12.05
CA ASN A 102 -16.98 -6.19 10.73
C ASN A 102 -15.72 -5.60 10.10
N ASP A 103 -15.15 -6.31 9.14
CA ASP A 103 -13.94 -5.89 8.44
C ASP A 103 -14.20 -4.65 7.55
N PRO A 104 -13.45 -3.54 7.74
CA PRO A 104 -13.54 -2.35 6.89
C PRO A 104 -12.96 -2.55 5.47
N ALA A 105 -12.39 -3.72 5.14
CA ALA A 105 -11.90 -4.04 3.80
C ALA A 105 -12.98 -3.88 2.72
N ASP A 106 -14.23 -4.26 2.99
CA ASP A 106 -15.36 -3.89 2.12
C ASP A 106 -15.99 -2.59 2.64
N GLY A 107 -15.39 -1.46 2.26
CA GLY A 107 -15.75 -0.16 2.82
C GLY A 107 -17.20 0.25 2.58
N LYS A 108 -17.85 -0.20 1.49
CA LYS A 108 -19.26 0.16 1.22
C LYS A 108 -20.21 -0.71 2.03
N ARG A 109 -19.93 -2.01 2.16
CA ARG A 109 -20.74 -2.91 3.00
C ARG A 109 -20.58 -2.56 4.48
N PHE A 110 -19.35 -2.32 4.94
CA PHE A 110 -19.03 -1.87 6.29
C PHE A 110 -19.86 -0.65 6.69
N LEU A 111 -19.84 0.41 5.88
CA LEU A 111 -20.59 1.64 6.17
C LEU A 111 -22.11 1.44 6.21
N ARG A 112 -22.66 0.52 5.43
CA ARG A 112 -24.10 0.20 5.46
C ARG A 112 -24.50 -0.51 6.76
N ILE A 113 -23.62 -1.35 7.30
CA ILE A 113 -23.87 -2.04 8.57
C ILE A 113 -23.72 -1.03 9.70
N LEU A 114 -22.62 -0.25 9.68
CA LEU A 114 -22.36 0.79 10.68
C LEU A 114 -23.49 1.83 10.74
N ALA A 115 -24.00 2.29 9.60
CA ALA A 115 -25.11 3.25 9.52
C ALA A 115 -26.42 2.72 10.14
N LYS A 116 -26.65 1.40 10.11
CA LYS A 116 -27.83 0.80 10.72
C LYS A 116 -27.76 0.77 12.24
N GLU A 117 -26.57 0.63 12.81
CA GLU A 117 -26.39 0.51 14.26
C GLU A 117 -26.08 1.85 14.91
N TYR A 118 -25.19 2.65 14.30
CA TYR A 118 -24.75 3.96 14.75
C TYR A 118 -24.57 4.92 13.56
N GLN A 119 -25.67 5.58 13.18
CA GLN A 119 -25.72 6.50 12.05
C GLN A 119 -24.71 7.65 12.17
N ASP A 120 -24.67 8.35 13.31
CA ASP A 120 -23.76 9.49 13.52
C ASP A 120 -22.29 9.10 13.32
N LEU A 121 -21.93 7.88 13.74
CA LEU A 121 -20.58 7.37 13.60
C LEU A 121 -20.26 7.01 12.16
N ALA A 122 -21.22 6.43 11.43
CA ALA A 122 -21.08 6.17 10.01
C ALA A 122 -20.87 7.47 9.22
N GLU A 123 -21.66 8.51 9.51
CA GLU A 123 -21.52 9.82 8.88
C GLU A 123 -20.15 10.44 9.16
N ARG A 124 -19.68 10.37 10.41
CA ARG A 124 -18.34 10.82 10.78
C ARG A 124 -17.26 10.13 9.97
N VAL A 125 -17.35 8.80 9.79
CA VAL A 125 -16.43 8.04 8.95
C VAL A 125 -16.55 8.45 7.48
N MET A 126 -17.75 8.67 6.95
CA MET A 126 -17.99 9.11 5.56
C MET A 126 -17.38 10.48 5.25
N ILE A 127 -17.52 11.45 6.17
CA ILE A 127 -16.91 12.77 6.03
C ILE A 127 -15.38 12.66 6.13
N THR A 128 -14.89 11.89 7.10
CA THR A 128 -13.45 11.72 7.34
C THR A 128 -12.74 11.08 6.14
N ARG A 129 -13.31 10.02 5.55
CA ARG A 129 -12.69 9.37 4.36
C ARG A 129 -12.62 10.31 3.16
N LEU A 130 -13.64 11.16 2.96
CA LEU A 130 -13.66 12.11 1.85
C LEU A 130 -12.61 13.20 2.07
N HIS A 131 -12.50 13.70 3.32
CA HIS A 131 -11.49 14.68 3.71
C HIS A 131 -10.07 14.14 3.54
N LEU A 132 -9.80 12.91 4.00
CA LEU A 132 -8.50 12.27 3.85
C LEU A 132 -8.12 12.08 2.38
N TYR A 133 -9.07 11.66 1.54
CA TYR A 133 -8.86 11.55 0.10
C TYR A 133 -8.55 12.91 -0.54
N GLY A 134 -9.31 13.95 -0.20
CA GLY A 134 -9.09 15.32 -0.69
C GLY A 134 -7.76 15.93 -0.26
N LYS A 135 -7.21 15.52 0.90
CA LYS A 135 -5.84 15.86 1.30
C LYS A 135 -4.79 15.09 0.50
N TRP A 136 -4.99 13.78 0.36
CA TRP A 136 -4.04 12.91 -0.33
C TRP A 136 -3.88 13.27 -1.81
N ILE A 137 -4.98 13.54 -2.52
CA ILE A 137 -4.89 13.89 -3.96
C ILE A 137 -4.08 15.16 -4.23
N LYS A 138 -4.00 16.09 -3.26
CA LYS A 138 -3.17 17.28 -3.36
C LYS A 138 -1.69 17.01 -3.10
N GLN A 139 -1.38 15.90 -2.44
CA GLN A 139 -0.02 15.48 -2.07
C GLN A 139 0.50 14.35 -2.98
N CYS A 140 -0.39 13.65 -3.69
CA CYS A 140 -0.05 12.51 -4.52
C CYS A 140 0.70 12.95 -5.77
N ASP A 141 1.99 12.65 -5.82
CA ASP A 141 2.80 12.75 -7.03
C ASP A 141 2.88 11.38 -7.72
N HIS A 142 2.20 11.24 -8.86
CA HIS A 142 2.23 10.01 -9.64
C HIS A 142 3.62 9.71 -10.21
N GLY A 143 4.46 10.73 -10.43
CA GLY A 143 5.84 10.55 -10.87
C GLY A 143 6.74 9.98 -9.78
N GLU A 144 6.52 10.40 -8.53
CA GLU A 144 7.22 9.83 -7.36
C GLU A 144 6.87 8.34 -7.19
N ILE A 145 5.58 7.99 -7.22
CA ILE A 145 5.12 6.59 -7.13
C ILE A 145 5.72 5.74 -8.26
N TYR A 146 5.74 6.26 -9.49
CA TYR A 146 6.38 5.56 -10.62
C TYR A 146 7.87 5.30 -10.35
N LYS A 147 8.58 6.32 -9.85
CA LYS A 147 10.00 6.21 -9.53
C LYS A 147 10.25 5.20 -8.41
N GLU A 148 9.47 5.23 -7.33
CA GLU A 148 9.55 4.27 -6.23
C GLU A 148 9.44 2.83 -6.73
N ILE A 149 8.41 2.54 -7.55
CA ILE A 149 8.22 1.21 -8.15
C ILE A 149 9.42 0.82 -9.04
N SER A 150 9.93 1.75 -9.84
CA SER A 150 11.09 1.52 -10.71
C SER A 150 12.36 1.22 -9.90
N ASP A 151 12.61 1.98 -8.85
CA ASP A 151 13.79 1.84 -7.99
C ASP A 151 13.74 0.53 -7.19
N GLU A 152 12.57 0.18 -6.64
CA GLU A 152 12.35 -1.09 -5.93
C GLU A 152 12.57 -2.30 -6.86
N ASN A 153 12.05 -2.26 -8.09
CA ASN A 153 12.28 -3.31 -9.08
C ASN A 153 13.78 -3.49 -9.39
N LEU A 154 14.54 -2.40 -9.44
CA LEU A 154 15.97 -2.45 -9.69
C LEU A 154 16.72 -3.05 -8.51
N GLU A 155 16.33 -2.70 -7.28
CA GLU A 155 16.93 -3.26 -6.06
C GLU A 155 16.71 -4.77 -5.95
N LEU A 156 15.48 -5.25 -6.19
CA LEU A 156 15.18 -6.69 -6.22
C LEU A 156 16.03 -7.45 -7.26
N MET A 157 16.36 -6.79 -8.37
CA MET A 157 17.25 -7.36 -9.39
C MET A 157 18.71 -7.39 -8.91
N ARG A 158 19.18 -6.38 -8.17
CA ARG A 158 20.52 -6.36 -7.56
C ARG A 158 20.66 -7.46 -6.50
N GLU A 159 19.67 -7.59 -5.61
CA GLU A 159 19.65 -8.61 -4.55
C GLU A 159 19.79 -10.03 -5.14
N ARG A 160 18.96 -10.36 -6.14
CA ARG A 160 19.04 -11.65 -6.85
C ARG A 160 20.43 -11.93 -7.42
N LEU A 161 21.07 -10.91 -7.98
CA LEU A 161 22.41 -11.07 -8.56
C LEU A 161 23.44 -11.36 -7.47
N LEU A 162 23.38 -10.66 -6.33
CA LEU A 162 24.27 -10.90 -5.19
C LEU A 162 24.13 -12.31 -4.62
N GLU A 163 22.91 -12.84 -4.52
CA GLU A 163 22.66 -14.22 -4.08
C GLU A 163 23.29 -15.28 -5.02
N THR A 164 23.41 -14.96 -6.31
CA THR A 164 23.90 -15.90 -7.34
C THR A 164 25.42 -15.83 -7.53
N ILE A 165 26.07 -14.75 -7.07
CA ILE A 165 27.51 -14.57 -7.25
C ILE A 165 28.27 -15.44 -6.24
N VAL A 166 28.79 -16.58 -6.71
CA VAL A 166 29.87 -17.31 -6.03
C VAL A 166 31.17 -16.56 -6.30
N TRP A 167 31.76 -15.97 -5.26
CA TRP A 167 33.10 -15.40 -5.36
C TRP A 167 34.12 -16.55 -5.46
N PRO A 168 34.96 -16.64 -6.50
CA PRO A 168 36.06 -17.60 -6.48
C PRO A 168 36.98 -17.20 -5.32
N ALA A 169 37.10 -18.07 -4.32
CA ALA A 169 38.06 -17.88 -3.24
C ALA A 169 39.42 -17.63 -3.90
N ALA A 170 40.09 -16.55 -3.51
CA ALA A 170 41.41 -16.25 -4.02
C ALA A 170 42.28 -17.48 -3.74
N ASP A 171 42.78 -18.11 -4.80
CA ASP A 171 43.67 -19.24 -4.69
C ASP A 171 44.86 -18.80 -3.83
N GLU A 172 44.92 -19.26 -2.59
CA GLU A 172 46.11 -19.14 -1.75
C GLU A 172 47.22 -19.88 -2.49
N LYS A 173 48.02 -19.13 -3.26
CA LYS A 173 49.28 -19.63 -3.80
C LYS A 173 50.21 -19.84 -2.62
N THR A 174 50.14 -21.03 -2.02
CA THR A 174 51.29 -21.66 -1.39
C THR A 174 52.35 -21.84 -2.48
N THR A 175 53.30 -20.91 -2.53
CA THR A 175 54.57 -21.09 -3.22
C THR A 175 55.65 -21.33 -2.18
N ASP A 176 56.28 -22.50 -2.33
CA ASP A 176 57.41 -23.06 -1.59
C ASP A 176 58.61 -22.11 -1.42
#